data_AF-A0AAN7X2Z2-F1
#
_entry.id   AF-A0AAN7X2Z2-F1
#
_cell.length_a   1.000
_cell.length_b   1.000
_cell.length_c   1.000
_cell.angle_alpha   90.00
_cell.angle_beta   90.00
_cell.angle_gamma   90.00
#
_symmetry.space_group_name_H-M   'P 1'
#
loop_
_entity.id
_entity.type
_entity.pdbx_description
1 polymer ?
#
loop_
_entity_poly.entity_id
_entity_poly.type
_entity_poly.pdbx_seq_one_letter_code
_entity_poly.pdbx_strand_id
1 'polypeptide(L)'
;MWTSAIQLVFIGVYLQVPTCYPSCELHGLVANCPSRNHYWVPALPPNITHLYLEMNYISEINSSSLRNYDQLQQLDLGMQKSFLKWLTETNVTFPSPIEEYSCEFPATFHNLPLLNYSRVIEPCEEDDDKAVQVLQFALFISSALLVITLILSGIVYARLRGHVFIIYKKIIGRVLEGPKLNPPVDEVQYDAFLSFSENDYGWVEAALLKKLDNQFSEENLFRCCFEARDFLPGEDHLTNIRDAIWGSRKTVCVVSKEFLKDGWCLEAFTMAQGRMLEELTNFLVMVVVGKLAHYQLMKYHAVRVFVQRREYLTWPEDPQDLEWFYERLVSQILKDTKGKKFDEDKLEPAQPDVQPQMEKGIQLENIGAVPI
;
A
#
# COMPACT_ATOMS: atom_id res chain seq x y z
N MET A 1 -7.76 7.80 4.02
CA MET A 1 -7.94 7.19 5.36
C MET A 1 -6.62 6.84 6.05
N TRP A 2 -5.51 6.60 5.33
CA TRP A 2 -4.22 6.23 5.96
C TRP A 2 -3.37 7.41 6.48
N THR A 3 -3.61 8.64 6.00
CA THR A 3 -2.87 9.83 6.42
C THR A 3 -3.27 10.33 7.81
N SER A 4 -4.54 10.14 8.21
CA SER A 4 -5.05 10.56 9.52
C SER A 4 -4.54 9.68 10.68
N ALA A 5 -4.24 8.40 10.41
CA ALA A 5 -3.70 7.49 11.43
C ALA A 5 -2.26 7.86 11.81
N ILE A 6 -1.44 8.29 10.84
CA ILE A 6 -0.04 8.67 11.06
C ILE A 6 0.04 9.99 11.85
N GLN A 7 -0.82 10.98 11.55
CA GLN A 7 -0.89 12.22 12.33
C GLN A 7 -1.34 11.98 13.79
N LEU A 8 -2.24 11.03 14.04
CA LEU A 8 -2.67 10.68 15.40
C LEU A 8 -1.58 9.99 16.23
N VAL A 9 -0.73 9.17 15.60
CA VAL A 9 0.42 8.54 16.27
C VAL A 9 1.47 9.59 16.67
N PHE A 10 1.74 10.57 15.81
CA PHE A 10 2.68 11.66 16.13
C PHE A 10 2.17 12.62 17.21
N ILE A 11 0.85 12.88 17.28
CA ILE A 11 0.24 13.69 18.35
C ILE A 11 0.19 12.93 19.68
N GLY A 12 -0.01 11.60 19.64
CA GLY A 12 -0.05 10.74 20.82
C GLY A 12 1.28 10.66 21.59
N VAL A 13 2.41 10.72 20.88
CA VAL A 13 3.75 10.69 21.51
C VAL A 13 4.12 12.04 22.14
N TYR A 14 3.57 13.16 21.65
CA TYR A 14 3.85 14.50 22.20
C TYR A 14 3.04 14.85 23.47
N LEU A 15 2.02 14.06 23.84
CA LEU A 15 1.10 14.37 24.94
C LEU A 15 1.32 13.59 26.24
N GLN A 16 2.42 12.84 26.37
CA GLN A 16 2.82 12.23 27.64
C GLN A 16 4.07 12.89 28.22
N VAL A 17 3.91 14.15 28.64
CA VAL A 17 4.68 14.67 29.78
C VAL A 17 3.67 15.01 30.87
N PRO A 18 3.21 14.02 31.65
CA PRO A 18 2.51 14.33 32.89
C PRO A 18 3.52 14.97 33.84
N THR A 19 3.48 16.30 33.97
CA THR A 19 4.14 17.03 35.06
C THR A 19 3.37 16.76 36.36
N CYS A 20 3.50 15.55 36.89
CA CYS A 20 3.31 15.29 38.32
C CYS A 20 4.68 14.95 38.87
N TYR A 21 5.29 15.90 39.59
CA TYR A 21 6.49 15.60 40.38
C TYR A 21 6.17 14.43 41.31
N PRO A 22 6.98 13.35 41.33
CA PRO A 22 6.66 12.21 42.18
C PRO A 22 6.80 12.64 43.64
N SER A 23 5.74 12.46 44.41
CA SER A 23 5.76 12.66 45.86
C SER A 23 6.79 11.75 46.53
N CYS A 24 7.36 12.19 47.65
CA CYS A 24 8.22 11.37 48.50
C CYS A 24 7.51 10.07 48.93
N GLU A 25 8.27 8.99 49.05
CA GLU A 25 7.80 7.72 49.60
C GLU A 25 7.84 7.79 51.13
N LEU A 26 6.69 7.56 51.78
CA LEU A 26 6.56 7.63 53.24
C LEU A 26 6.50 6.22 53.84
N HIS A 27 7.43 5.93 54.74
CA HIS A 27 7.49 4.70 55.53
C HIS A 27 7.39 5.03 57.02
N GLY A 28 6.16 5.14 57.53
CA GLY A 28 5.92 5.54 58.92
C GLY A 28 6.37 6.97 59.19
N LEU A 29 7.41 7.15 60.03
CA LEU A 29 8.01 8.45 60.34
C LEU A 29 9.21 8.78 59.45
N VAL A 30 9.47 7.97 58.42
CA VAL A 30 10.57 8.14 57.48
C VAL A 30 10.03 8.63 56.13
N ALA A 31 10.61 9.68 55.58
CA ALA A 31 10.31 10.19 54.25
C ALA A 31 11.51 10.03 53.32
N ASN A 32 11.30 9.36 52.19
CA ASN A 32 12.33 9.04 51.22
C ASN A 32 12.05 9.76 49.88
N CYS A 33 12.89 10.72 49.52
CA CYS A 33 12.73 11.62 48.38
C CYS A 33 13.95 11.68 47.42
N PRO A 34 14.70 10.60 47.15
CA PRO A 34 15.90 10.68 46.31
C PRO A 34 15.58 10.90 44.84
N SER A 35 16.37 11.71 44.15
CA SER A 35 16.31 11.90 42.68
C SER A 35 14.91 12.27 42.16
N ARG A 36 14.18 13.10 42.92
CA ARG A 36 12.82 13.55 42.59
C ARG A 36 12.77 14.96 41.97
N ASN A 37 13.94 15.53 41.65
CA ASN A 37 14.10 16.89 41.11
C ASN A 37 13.51 17.99 42.02
N HIS A 38 13.60 17.83 43.35
CA HIS A 38 13.17 18.86 44.29
C HIS A 38 14.13 20.06 44.30
N TYR A 39 13.57 21.27 44.28
CA TYR A 39 14.33 22.52 44.42
C TYR A 39 14.21 23.13 45.82
N TRP A 40 13.23 22.69 46.61
CA TRP A 40 12.99 23.07 48.01
C TRP A 40 12.56 21.83 48.81
N VAL A 41 12.63 21.92 50.14
CA VAL A 41 12.13 20.87 51.04
C VAL A 41 10.61 20.71 50.82
N PRO A 42 10.12 19.55 50.35
CA PRO A 42 8.70 19.36 50.09
C PRO A 42 7.89 19.43 51.39
N ALA A 43 6.61 19.77 51.27
CA ALA A 43 5.70 19.74 52.41
C ALA A 43 5.34 18.29 52.77
N LEU A 44 5.73 17.86 53.96
CA LEU A 44 5.56 16.50 54.47
C LEU A 44 4.91 16.52 55.86
N PRO A 45 4.42 15.38 56.37
CA PRO A 45 3.88 15.30 57.72
C PRO A 45 4.86 15.83 58.79
N PRO A 46 4.38 16.65 59.76
CA PRO A 46 5.26 17.31 60.75
C PRO A 46 5.90 16.37 61.77
N ASN A 47 5.43 15.12 61.85
CA ASN A 47 5.91 14.10 62.78
C ASN A 47 7.07 13.23 62.24
N ILE A 48 7.64 13.60 61.08
CA ILE A 48 8.76 12.86 60.49
C ILE A 48 10.01 12.96 61.36
N THR A 49 10.68 11.84 61.53
CA THR A 49 11.96 11.74 62.25
C THR A 49 13.14 11.58 61.30
N HIS A 50 12.97 10.97 60.13
CA HIS A 50 14.04 10.78 59.14
C HIS A 50 13.59 11.29 57.77
N LEU A 51 14.33 12.22 57.19
CA LEU A 51 14.04 12.81 55.88
C LEU A 51 15.24 12.65 54.95
N TYR A 52 15.06 11.87 53.89
CA TYR A 52 16.07 11.59 52.88
C TYR A 52 15.75 12.38 51.61
N LEU A 53 16.58 13.37 51.27
CA LEU A 53 16.41 14.31 50.15
C LEU A 53 17.61 14.30 49.19
N GLU A 54 18.42 13.25 49.19
CA GLU A 54 19.64 13.14 48.40
C GLU A 54 19.40 13.23 46.88
N MET A 55 20.43 13.65 46.14
CA MET A 55 20.40 13.74 44.67
C MET A 55 19.25 14.62 44.12
N ASN A 56 18.98 15.74 44.79
CA ASN A 56 18.02 16.76 44.33
C ASN A 56 18.75 18.05 43.92
N TYR A 57 17.97 19.10 43.60
CA TYR A 57 18.47 20.43 43.22
C TYR A 57 18.23 21.47 44.32
N ILE A 58 18.16 21.05 45.58
CA ILE A 58 17.93 21.95 46.71
C ILE A 58 19.20 22.77 46.91
N SER A 59 19.07 24.07 46.67
CA SER A 59 20.20 25.01 46.68
C SER A 59 20.39 25.69 48.03
N GLU A 60 19.32 25.88 48.80
CA GLU A 60 19.34 26.57 50.09
C GLU A 60 18.35 25.93 51.07
N ILE A 61 18.68 26.04 52.37
CA ILE A 61 17.76 25.71 53.46
C ILE A 61 17.60 26.95 54.33
N ASN A 62 16.42 27.55 54.25
CA ASN A 62 16.10 28.74 55.03
C ASN A 62 15.40 28.39 56.34
N SER A 63 15.23 29.37 57.23
CA SER A 63 14.57 29.16 58.53
C SER A 63 13.12 28.70 58.43
N SER A 64 12.48 28.86 57.27
CA SER A 64 11.13 28.34 57.00
C SER A 64 11.12 26.92 56.44
N SER A 65 12.23 26.40 55.88
CA SER A 65 12.29 25.10 55.21
C SER A 65 12.04 23.93 56.14
N LEU A 66 12.45 24.04 57.42
CA LEU A 66 12.33 22.97 58.41
C LEU A 66 11.43 23.31 59.61
N ARG A 67 10.74 24.46 59.56
CA ARG A 67 9.96 25.00 60.69
C ARG A 67 8.86 24.07 61.20
N ASN A 68 8.38 23.17 60.36
CA ASN A 68 7.26 22.28 60.69
C ASN A 68 7.73 20.87 61.12
N TYR A 69 9.03 20.60 61.19
CA TYR A 69 9.58 19.27 61.48
C TYR A 69 10.28 19.24 62.85
N ASP A 70 9.53 19.55 63.91
CA ASP A 70 10.06 19.65 65.28
C ASP A 70 10.59 18.32 65.84
N GLN A 71 10.21 17.19 65.22
CA GLN A 71 10.62 15.84 65.62
C GLN A 71 11.74 15.26 64.74
N LEU A 72 12.29 16.05 63.82
CA LEU A 72 13.31 15.59 62.88
C LEU A 72 14.61 15.25 63.60
N GLN A 73 15.06 14.00 63.45
CA GLN A 73 16.30 13.48 64.03
C GLN A 73 17.40 13.36 62.97
N GLN A 74 17.03 12.95 61.75
CA GLN A 74 17.97 12.76 60.65
C GLN A 74 17.46 13.45 59.39
N LEU A 75 18.34 14.24 58.77
CA LEU A 75 18.12 14.91 57.49
C LEU A 75 19.28 14.57 56.56
N ASP A 76 19.01 13.81 55.51
CA ASP A 76 19.97 13.53 54.47
C ASP A 76 19.75 14.51 53.30
N LEU A 77 20.75 15.35 53.08
CA LEU A 77 20.84 16.27 51.94
C LEU A 77 22.08 15.94 51.11
N GLY A 78 22.46 14.66 51.05
CA GLY A 78 23.59 14.21 50.28
C GLY A 78 23.47 14.62 48.81
N MET A 79 24.62 14.86 48.17
CA MET A 79 24.70 15.06 46.71
C MET A 79 23.83 16.21 46.16
N GLN A 80 23.56 17.27 46.94
CA GLN A 80 22.96 18.49 46.36
C GLN A 80 24.02 19.27 45.58
N LYS A 81 23.76 19.55 44.30
CA LYS A 81 24.70 20.25 43.41
C LYS A 81 25.07 21.67 43.90
N SER A 82 24.16 22.34 44.63
CA SER A 82 24.29 23.77 44.99
C SER A 82 24.45 24.03 46.49
N PHE A 83 24.22 23.03 47.36
CA PHE A 83 24.21 23.20 48.81
C PHE A 83 25.58 23.56 49.38
N LEU A 84 26.66 23.02 48.82
CA LEU A 84 28.04 23.34 49.25
C LEU A 84 28.38 24.81 48.99
N LYS A 85 27.94 25.35 47.85
CA LYS A 85 28.12 26.77 47.52
C LYS A 85 27.34 27.65 48.50
N TRP A 86 26.11 27.26 48.79
CA TRP A 86 25.28 27.96 49.78
C TRP A 86 25.90 27.92 51.18
N LEU A 87 26.42 26.77 51.65
CA LEU A 87 27.09 26.65 52.95
C LEU A 87 28.29 27.60 53.09
N THR A 88 29.00 27.89 52.01
CA THR A 88 30.12 28.84 52.03
C THR A 88 29.71 30.31 51.96
N GLU A 89 28.57 30.63 51.35
CA GLU A 89 28.13 32.01 51.08
C GLU A 89 27.06 32.50 52.09
N THR A 90 26.49 31.61 52.90
CA THR A 90 25.37 31.91 53.79
C THR A 90 25.78 32.62 55.08
N ASN A 91 24.92 33.51 55.57
CA ASN A 91 25.05 34.19 56.87
C ASN A 91 24.19 33.53 57.98
N VAL A 92 23.71 32.30 57.74
CA VAL A 92 22.87 31.57 58.70
C VAL A 92 23.71 31.04 59.87
N THR A 93 23.22 31.24 61.09
CA THR A 93 23.82 30.69 62.31
C THR A 93 23.43 29.22 62.48
N PHE A 94 24.42 28.32 62.44
CA PHE A 94 24.21 26.89 62.69
C PHE A 94 24.30 26.56 64.20
N PRO A 95 23.63 25.49 64.66
CA PRO A 95 23.72 25.04 66.05
C PRO A 95 25.14 24.62 66.48
N SER A 96 25.91 24.06 65.54
CA SER A 96 27.33 23.71 65.70
C SER A 96 28.18 24.46 64.68
N PRO A 97 29.49 24.67 64.94
CA PRO A 97 30.43 25.19 63.96
C PRO A 97 30.43 24.35 62.68
N ILE A 98 30.48 25.01 61.51
CA ILE A 98 30.49 24.34 60.18
C ILE A 98 31.66 23.35 60.06
N GLU A 99 32.75 23.61 60.77
CA GLU A 99 33.98 22.79 60.83
C GLU A 99 33.77 21.41 61.48
N GLU A 100 32.72 21.23 62.28
CA GLU A 100 32.38 19.95 62.93
C GLU A 100 31.57 19.01 62.04
N TYR A 101 31.03 19.50 60.92
CA TYR A 101 30.27 18.66 60.02
C TYR A 101 31.20 17.89 59.06
N SER A 102 31.09 16.56 59.07
CA SER A 102 31.83 15.66 58.21
C SER A 102 30.91 14.81 57.33
N CYS A 103 31.45 14.31 56.21
CA CYS A 103 30.73 13.39 55.33
C CYS A 103 30.57 12.02 56.00
N GLU A 104 29.33 11.54 56.15
CA GLU A 104 29.01 10.16 56.55
C GLU A 104 29.11 9.21 55.35
N PHE A 105 28.70 9.69 54.17
CA PHE A 105 28.72 8.95 52.91
C PHE A 105 29.35 9.80 51.79
N PRO A 106 29.93 9.18 50.74
CA PRO A 106 30.18 7.73 50.58
C PRO A 106 31.35 7.24 51.43
N ALA A 107 31.48 5.91 51.61
CA ALA A 107 32.49 5.29 52.49
C ALA A 107 33.94 5.72 52.22
N THR A 108 34.26 6.12 50.99
CA THR A 108 35.59 6.64 50.59
C THR A 108 35.93 7.99 51.22
N PHE A 109 34.92 8.78 51.61
CA PHE A 109 35.05 10.12 52.19
C PHE A 109 34.51 10.20 53.62
N HIS A 110 34.30 9.06 54.29
CA HIS A 110 33.80 9.01 55.65
C HIS A 110 34.70 9.82 56.60
N ASN A 111 34.10 10.66 57.46
CA ASN A 111 34.77 11.62 58.35
C ASN A 111 35.58 12.73 57.66
N LEU A 112 35.43 12.93 56.34
CA LEU A 112 36.04 14.08 55.67
C LEU A 112 35.27 15.37 56.02
N PRO A 113 35.92 16.45 56.45
CA PRO A 113 35.24 17.72 56.70
C PRO A 113 34.52 18.24 55.44
N LEU A 114 33.28 18.68 55.59
CA LEU A 114 32.42 19.11 54.47
C LEU A 114 33.04 20.23 53.62
N LEU A 115 33.79 21.15 54.23
CA LEU A 115 34.50 22.22 53.51
C LEU A 115 35.63 21.72 52.59
N ASN A 116 36.20 20.55 52.87
CA ASN A 116 37.24 19.95 52.04
C ASN A 116 36.66 19.06 50.93
N TYR A 117 35.41 18.61 51.06
CA TYR A 117 34.75 17.76 50.07
C TYR A 117 34.69 18.42 48.68
N SER A 118 34.33 19.71 48.60
CA SER A 118 34.25 20.48 47.35
C SER A 118 35.56 20.56 46.56
N ARG A 119 36.71 20.36 47.22
CA ARG A 119 38.04 20.39 46.57
C ARG A 119 38.48 19.04 46.03
N VAL A 120 37.88 17.96 46.53
CA VAL A 120 38.31 16.58 46.26
C VAL A 120 37.45 15.92 45.19
N ILE A 121 36.24 16.41 44.94
CA ILE A 121 35.34 15.81 43.96
C ILE A 121 35.50 16.42 42.56
N GLU A 122 35.63 15.56 41.56
CA GLU A 122 35.41 15.94 40.16
C GLU A 122 33.89 15.97 39.89
N PRO A 123 33.37 17.03 39.24
CA PRO A 123 31.96 17.07 38.86
C PRO A 123 31.63 15.90 37.93
N CYS A 124 30.55 15.16 38.22
CA CYS A 124 30.05 14.11 37.33
C CYS A 124 29.67 14.73 35.97
N GLU A 125 30.12 14.12 34.87
CA GLU A 125 29.89 14.59 33.49
C GLU A 125 28.41 14.80 33.18
N GLU A 126 28.03 16.03 32.82
CA GLU A 126 26.70 16.39 32.28
C GLU A 126 26.67 16.39 30.74
N ASP A 127 27.69 15.82 30.08
CA ASP A 127 27.86 15.92 28.62
C ASP A 127 26.97 14.95 27.82
N ASP A 128 26.39 13.93 28.47
CA ASP A 128 25.56 12.93 27.79
C ASP A 128 24.18 13.45 27.36
N ASP A 129 23.51 14.28 28.15
CA ASP A 129 22.14 14.72 27.85
C ASP A 129 22.08 15.64 26.61
N LYS A 130 23.08 16.51 26.44
CA LYS A 130 23.15 17.40 25.26
C LYS A 130 23.53 16.63 24.01
N ALA A 131 24.45 15.67 24.11
CA ALA A 131 24.84 14.82 23.00
C ALA A 131 23.67 13.94 22.52
N VAL A 132 22.91 13.36 23.47
CA VAL A 132 21.71 12.57 23.17
C VAL A 132 20.64 13.41 22.49
N GLN A 133 20.39 14.64 22.94
CA GLN A 133 19.43 15.53 22.29
C GLN A 133 19.83 15.87 20.85
N VAL A 134 21.10 16.22 20.62
CA VAL A 134 21.60 16.52 19.25
C VAL A 134 21.44 15.31 18.33
N LEU A 135 21.75 14.11 18.82
CA LEU A 135 21.58 12.86 18.06
C LEU A 135 20.10 12.60 17.74
N GLN A 136 19.20 12.79 18.70
CA GLN A 136 17.75 12.63 18.50
C GLN A 136 17.22 13.60 17.44
N PHE A 137 17.60 14.88 17.49
CA PHE A 137 17.21 15.86 16.46
C PHE A 137 17.76 15.49 15.07
N ALA A 138 19.03 15.05 14.99
CA ALA A 138 19.63 14.63 13.72
C ALA A 138 18.93 13.41 13.11
N LEU A 139 18.57 12.41 13.92
CA LEU A 139 17.80 11.24 13.50
C LEU A 139 16.38 11.63 13.03
N PHE A 140 15.75 12.58 13.72
CA PHE A 140 14.44 13.08 13.32
C PHE A 140 14.49 13.79 11.95
N ILE A 141 15.45 14.69 11.74
CA ILE A 141 15.59 15.42 10.47
C ILE A 141 15.96 14.47 9.31
N SER A 142 16.89 13.55 9.54
CA SER A 142 17.31 12.59 8.51
C SER A 142 16.17 11.65 8.10
N SER A 143 15.41 11.13 9.07
CA SER A 143 14.24 10.29 8.77
C SER A 143 13.15 11.06 8.02
N ALA A 144 12.85 12.30 8.42
CA ALA A 144 11.90 13.16 7.72
C ALA A 144 12.32 13.42 6.27
N LEU A 145 13.60 13.73 6.04
CA LEU A 145 14.15 13.95 4.69
C LEU A 145 14.06 12.68 3.83
N LEU A 146 14.36 11.51 4.40
CA LEU A 146 14.22 10.23 3.72
C LEU A 146 12.76 9.97 3.30
N VAL A 147 11.79 10.22 4.17
CA VAL A 147 10.37 10.09 3.81
C VAL A 147 9.99 11.06 2.68
N ILE A 148 10.43 12.32 2.76
CA ILE A 148 10.13 13.33 1.72
C ILE A 148 10.72 12.91 0.37
N THR A 149 11.97 12.45 0.33
CA THR A 149 12.61 11.99 -0.91
C THR A 149 11.92 10.77 -1.51
N LEU A 150 11.48 9.81 -0.70
CA LEU A 150 10.70 8.66 -1.18
C LEU A 150 9.36 9.08 -1.78
N ILE A 151 8.64 10.01 -1.15
CA ILE A 151 7.38 10.54 -1.69
C ILE A 151 7.62 11.28 -3.00
N LEU A 152 8.61 12.17 -3.06
CA LEU A 152 8.92 12.94 -4.26
C LEU A 152 9.35 12.05 -5.42
N SER A 153 10.23 11.07 -5.17
CA SER A 153 10.65 10.10 -6.19
C SER A 153 9.47 9.27 -6.71
N GLY A 154 8.54 8.85 -5.84
CA GLY A 154 7.30 8.18 -6.26
C GLY A 154 6.42 9.05 -7.17
N ILE A 155 6.27 10.33 -6.84
CA ILE A 155 5.51 11.30 -7.66
C ILE A 155 6.20 11.50 -9.02
N VAL A 156 7.51 11.72 -9.02
CA VAL A 156 8.31 11.91 -10.23
C VAL A 156 8.21 10.67 -11.12
N TYR A 157 8.35 9.47 -10.55
CA TYR A 157 8.20 8.21 -11.29
C TYR A 157 6.81 8.07 -11.89
N ALA A 158 5.74 8.31 -11.11
CA ALA A 158 4.36 8.20 -11.58
C ALA A 158 4.06 9.16 -12.76
N ARG A 159 4.71 10.33 -12.79
CA ARG A 159 4.56 11.31 -13.87
C ARG A 159 5.47 11.07 -15.08
N LEU A 160 6.64 10.45 -14.88
CA LEU A 160 7.65 10.28 -15.92
C LEU A 160 7.71 8.87 -16.52
N ARG A 161 7.02 7.88 -15.95
CA ARG A 161 7.07 6.48 -16.44
C ARG A 161 6.83 6.35 -17.95
N GLY A 162 5.85 7.07 -18.50
CA GLY A 162 5.54 7.05 -19.92
C GLY A 162 6.63 7.69 -20.78
N HIS A 163 7.22 8.80 -20.33
CA HIS A 163 8.36 9.41 -21.02
C HIS A 163 9.59 8.52 -21.02
N VAL A 164 9.88 7.87 -19.89
CA VAL A 164 10.97 6.88 -19.78
C VAL A 164 10.73 5.73 -20.75
N PHE A 165 9.50 5.22 -20.84
CA PHE A 165 9.13 4.17 -21.79
C PHE A 165 9.32 4.60 -23.25
N ILE A 166 8.87 5.81 -23.63
CA ILE A 166 9.05 6.36 -24.98
C ILE A 166 10.53 6.50 -25.33
N ILE A 167 11.36 7.02 -24.42
CA ILE A 167 12.81 7.17 -24.63
C ILE A 167 13.47 5.80 -24.76
N TYR A 168 13.14 4.87 -23.87
CA TYR A 168 13.63 3.49 -23.89
C TYR A 168 13.31 2.82 -25.24
N LYS A 169 12.07 2.93 -25.72
CA LYS A 169 11.65 2.41 -27.03
C LYS A 169 12.42 3.08 -28.17
N LYS A 170 12.60 4.41 -28.13
CA LYS A 170 13.34 5.13 -29.17
C LYS A 170 14.81 4.68 -29.25
N ILE A 171 15.42 4.36 -28.11
CA ILE A 171 16.78 3.81 -28.05
C ILE A 171 16.80 2.39 -28.61
N ILE A 172 15.90 1.53 -28.16
CA ILE A 172 15.84 0.13 -28.63
C ILE A 172 15.51 0.05 -30.11
N GLY A 173 14.54 0.82 -30.62
CA GLY A 173 14.22 0.86 -32.04
C GLY A 173 15.43 1.21 -32.90
N ARG A 174 16.32 2.10 -32.43
CA ARG A 174 17.57 2.43 -33.14
C ARG A 174 18.62 1.31 -33.10
N VAL A 175 18.57 0.45 -32.09
CA VAL A 175 19.57 -0.63 -31.87
C VAL A 175 19.09 -1.97 -32.44
N LEU A 176 17.78 -2.20 -32.47
CA LEU A 176 17.11 -3.47 -32.73
C LEU A 176 16.04 -3.35 -33.82
N GLU A 177 16.20 -2.44 -34.79
CA GLU A 177 15.31 -2.40 -35.96
C GLU A 177 15.49 -3.66 -36.81
N GLY A 178 14.75 -4.71 -36.42
CA GLY A 178 14.52 -5.91 -37.19
C GLY A 178 13.62 -5.63 -38.39
N PRO A 179 13.49 -6.60 -39.31
CA PRO A 179 12.63 -6.45 -40.48
C PRO A 179 11.19 -6.13 -40.04
N LYS A 180 10.61 -5.09 -40.64
CA LYS A 180 9.19 -4.76 -40.48
C LYS A 180 8.38 -6.02 -40.80
N LEU A 181 7.45 -6.38 -39.92
CA LEU A 181 6.58 -7.52 -40.15
C LEU A 181 5.71 -7.19 -41.37
N ASN A 182 6.05 -7.78 -42.52
CA ASN A 182 5.23 -7.64 -43.72
C ASN A 182 3.90 -8.33 -43.45
N PRO A 183 2.75 -7.74 -43.85
CA PRO A 183 1.48 -8.44 -43.77
C PRO A 183 1.59 -9.74 -44.58
N PRO A 184 1.09 -10.87 -44.04
CA PRO A 184 1.09 -12.14 -44.75
C PRO A 184 0.26 -12.01 -46.04
N VAL A 185 0.79 -12.55 -47.13
CA VAL A 185 0.18 -12.57 -48.46
C VAL A 185 -0.87 -13.68 -48.50
N ASP A 186 -1.95 -13.54 -47.73
CA ASP A 186 -3.17 -14.34 -47.91
C ASP A 186 -4.26 -13.47 -48.54
N GLU A 187 -5.13 -14.09 -49.36
CA GLU A 187 -6.23 -13.49 -50.13
C GLU A 187 -7.38 -12.94 -49.27
N VAL A 188 -7.08 -12.28 -48.15
CA VAL A 188 -8.09 -11.72 -47.23
C VAL A 188 -8.28 -10.25 -47.55
N GLN A 189 -9.53 -9.83 -47.75
CA GLN A 189 -9.87 -8.47 -48.21
C GLN A 189 -9.49 -7.39 -47.19
N TYR A 190 -9.56 -7.72 -45.90
CA TYR A 190 -9.30 -6.82 -44.78
C TYR A 190 -8.38 -7.45 -43.74
N ASP A 191 -7.57 -6.62 -43.08
CA ASP A 191 -6.70 -7.03 -41.99
C ASP A 191 -7.47 -7.20 -40.68
N ALA A 192 -8.49 -6.35 -40.45
CA ALA A 192 -9.34 -6.41 -39.28
C ALA A 192 -10.74 -5.87 -39.55
N PHE A 193 -11.78 -6.58 -39.09
CA PHE A 193 -13.13 -6.05 -38.97
C PHE A 193 -13.30 -5.42 -37.58
N LEU A 194 -13.71 -4.15 -37.51
CA LEU A 194 -14.03 -3.47 -36.26
C LEU A 194 -15.54 -3.49 -36.04
N SER A 195 -15.98 -4.23 -35.02
CA SER A 195 -17.37 -4.28 -34.57
C SER A 195 -17.53 -3.38 -33.34
N PHE A 196 -18.37 -2.36 -33.45
CA PHE A 196 -18.63 -1.37 -32.41
C PHE A 196 -20.03 -0.76 -32.61
N SER A 197 -20.62 -0.21 -31.55
CA SER A 197 -21.94 0.43 -31.67
C SER A 197 -21.83 1.76 -32.41
N GLU A 198 -22.81 2.11 -33.23
CA GLU A 198 -22.87 3.40 -33.95
C GLU A 198 -22.72 4.60 -33.00
N ASN A 199 -23.24 4.49 -31.78
CA ASN A 199 -23.11 5.52 -30.74
C ASN A 199 -21.66 5.78 -30.29
N ASP A 200 -20.75 4.83 -30.52
CA ASP A 200 -19.33 4.95 -30.20
C ASP A 200 -18.48 5.39 -31.41
N TYR A 201 -19.08 5.60 -32.59
CA TYR A 201 -18.35 5.87 -33.84
C TYR A 201 -17.35 7.02 -33.69
N GLY A 202 -17.77 8.17 -33.13
CA GLY A 202 -16.90 9.33 -32.99
C GLY A 202 -15.66 9.06 -32.12
N TRP A 203 -15.79 8.21 -31.09
CA TRP A 203 -14.66 7.79 -30.28
C TRP A 203 -13.78 6.78 -31.03
N VAL A 204 -14.38 5.78 -31.68
CA VAL A 204 -13.66 4.75 -32.45
C VAL A 204 -12.86 5.36 -33.59
N GLU A 205 -13.42 6.34 -34.30
CA GLU A 205 -12.75 7.07 -35.36
C GLU A 205 -11.50 7.78 -34.84
N ALA A 206 -11.65 8.56 -33.76
CA ALA A 206 -10.57 9.36 -33.18
C ALA A 206 -9.47 8.49 -32.53
N ALA A 207 -9.87 7.42 -31.84
CA ALA A 207 -8.98 6.63 -30.99
C ALA A 207 -8.34 5.44 -31.72
N LEU A 208 -9.07 4.80 -32.64
CA LEU A 208 -8.64 3.56 -33.29
C LEU A 208 -8.43 3.76 -34.79
N LEU A 209 -9.46 4.16 -35.56
CA LEU A 209 -9.39 4.17 -37.02
C LEU A 209 -8.27 5.08 -37.54
N LYS A 210 -8.13 6.30 -37.01
CA LYS A 210 -7.05 7.23 -37.39
C LYS A 210 -5.64 6.69 -37.16
N LYS A 211 -5.46 5.70 -36.28
CA LYS A 211 -4.16 5.11 -35.92
C LYS A 211 -3.93 3.70 -36.47
N LEU A 212 -4.97 3.05 -36.99
CA LEU A 212 -4.91 1.66 -37.44
C LEU A 212 -5.23 1.50 -38.91
N ASP A 213 -6.17 2.27 -39.45
CA ASP A 213 -6.68 2.09 -40.81
C ASP A 213 -5.92 2.95 -41.83
N ASN A 214 -5.42 2.32 -42.89
CA ASN A 214 -4.61 2.93 -43.94
C ASN A 214 -5.41 3.88 -44.85
N GLN A 215 -6.74 3.76 -44.85
CA GLN A 215 -7.61 4.72 -45.54
C GLN A 215 -7.73 6.05 -44.80
N PHE A 216 -7.39 6.10 -43.50
CA PHE A 216 -7.35 7.35 -42.73
C PHE A 216 -5.97 7.99 -42.72
N SER A 217 -4.89 7.21 -42.84
CA SER A 217 -3.51 7.69 -42.94
C SER A 217 -2.63 6.65 -43.63
N GLU A 218 -1.82 7.06 -44.61
CA GLU A 218 -0.91 6.18 -45.35
C GLU A 218 0.19 5.55 -44.47
N GLU A 219 0.44 6.11 -43.28
CA GLU A 219 1.40 5.58 -42.30
C GLU A 219 0.88 4.33 -41.57
N ASN A 220 -0.43 4.07 -41.63
CA ASN A 220 -1.06 2.97 -40.91
C ASN A 220 -0.90 1.64 -41.66
N LEU A 221 -0.84 0.55 -40.89
CA LEU A 221 -0.48 -0.77 -41.40
C LEU A 221 -1.68 -1.59 -41.90
N PHE A 222 -2.90 -1.29 -41.43
CA PHE A 222 -4.05 -2.17 -41.64
C PHE A 222 -5.10 -1.55 -42.56
N ARG A 223 -5.75 -2.37 -43.37
CA ARG A 223 -7.02 -2.07 -44.04
C ARG A 223 -8.14 -2.60 -43.17
N CYS A 224 -8.90 -1.69 -42.57
CA CYS A 224 -9.98 -2.05 -41.68
C CYS A 224 -11.33 -2.15 -42.41
N CYS A 225 -12.20 -3.07 -41.98
CA CYS A 225 -13.61 -3.12 -42.35
C CYS A 225 -14.46 -2.61 -41.19
N PHE A 226 -15.46 -1.78 -41.44
CA PHE A 226 -16.50 -1.45 -40.46
C PHE A 226 -17.83 -1.06 -41.11
N GLU A 227 -18.90 -1.19 -40.34
CA GLU A 227 -20.29 -1.07 -40.79
C GLU A 227 -20.57 0.20 -41.60
N ALA A 228 -20.27 1.38 -41.03
CA ALA A 228 -20.65 2.66 -41.62
C ALA A 228 -20.02 2.96 -43.00
N ARG A 229 -18.97 2.23 -43.40
CA ARG A 229 -18.27 2.45 -44.69
C ARG A 229 -18.40 1.26 -45.64
N ASP A 230 -18.24 0.05 -45.12
CA ASP A 230 -17.95 -1.12 -45.96
C ASP A 230 -19.16 -2.06 -46.13
N PHE A 231 -20.25 -1.86 -45.39
CA PHE A 231 -21.46 -2.67 -45.55
C PHE A 231 -22.21 -2.30 -46.84
N LEU A 232 -22.66 -3.32 -47.57
CA LEU A 232 -23.36 -3.14 -48.83
C LEU A 232 -24.81 -2.73 -48.58
N PRO A 233 -25.26 -1.56 -49.08
CA PRO A 233 -26.64 -1.14 -48.94
C PRO A 233 -27.57 -2.07 -49.75
N GLY A 234 -28.67 -2.49 -49.13
CA GLY A 234 -29.63 -3.41 -49.74
C GLY A 234 -29.37 -4.89 -49.45
N GLU A 235 -28.19 -5.24 -48.94
CA GLU A 235 -27.91 -6.58 -48.40
C GLU A 235 -28.44 -6.71 -46.96
N ASP A 236 -28.76 -7.95 -46.58
CA ASP A 236 -29.16 -8.28 -45.22
C ASP A 236 -28.03 -7.97 -44.22
N HIS A 237 -28.39 -7.39 -43.07
CA HIS A 237 -27.41 -6.89 -42.12
C HIS A 237 -26.57 -8.01 -41.48
N LEU A 238 -27.18 -9.17 -41.20
CA LEU A 238 -26.43 -10.34 -40.71
C LEU A 238 -25.46 -10.86 -41.77
N THR A 239 -25.88 -10.81 -43.04
CA THR A 239 -25.04 -11.18 -44.17
C THR A 239 -23.83 -10.27 -44.28
N ASN A 240 -24.02 -8.94 -44.17
CA ASN A 240 -22.92 -7.98 -44.11
C ASN A 240 -21.96 -8.25 -42.94
N ILE A 241 -22.48 -8.52 -41.73
CA ILE A 241 -21.64 -8.87 -40.57
C ILE A 241 -20.83 -10.14 -40.84
N ARG A 242 -21.49 -11.19 -41.34
CA ARG A 242 -20.84 -12.46 -41.66
C ARG A 242 -19.75 -12.24 -42.70
N ASP A 243 -20.05 -11.56 -43.79
CA ASP A 243 -19.10 -11.37 -44.88
C ASP A 243 -17.92 -10.50 -44.43
N ALA A 244 -18.13 -9.51 -43.55
CA ALA A 244 -17.07 -8.74 -42.91
C ALA A 244 -16.18 -9.59 -41.98
N ILE A 245 -16.78 -10.49 -41.19
CA ILE A 245 -16.06 -11.43 -40.33
C ILE A 245 -15.21 -12.38 -41.18
N TRP A 246 -15.78 -13.03 -42.21
CA TRP A 246 -15.05 -13.99 -43.04
C TRP A 246 -14.04 -13.33 -43.99
N GLY A 247 -14.34 -12.11 -44.46
CA GLY A 247 -13.46 -11.29 -45.29
C GLY A 247 -12.33 -10.58 -44.55
N SER A 248 -12.24 -10.76 -43.22
CA SER A 248 -11.19 -10.17 -42.39
C SER A 248 -10.30 -11.22 -41.73
N ARG A 249 -9.01 -10.91 -41.49
CA ARG A 249 -8.10 -11.81 -40.76
C ARG A 249 -8.36 -11.87 -39.25
N LYS A 250 -8.89 -10.78 -38.69
CA LYS A 250 -9.25 -10.65 -37.28
C LYS A 250 -10.56 -9.92 -37.15
N THR A 251 -11.31 -10.22 -36.10
CA THR A 251 -12.42 -9.37 -35.65
C THR A 251 -12.06 -8.70 -34.34
N VAL A 252 -12.13 -7.38 -34.31
CA VAL A 252 -11.88 -6.55 -33.14
C VAL A 252 -13.23 -6.01 -32.66
N CYS A 253 -13.72 -6.52 -31.53
CA CYS A 253 -14.96 -6.02 -30.92
C CYS A 253 -14.63 -4.96 -29.87
N VAL A 254 -15.12 -3.74 -30.08
CA VAL A 254 -15.00 -2.62 -29.14
C VAL A 254 -16.18 -2.66 -28.17
N VAL A 255 -15.99 -3.34 -27.04
CA VAL A 255 -17.03 -3.59 -26.05
C VAL A 255 -17.15 -2.41 -25.10
N SER A 256 -18.17 -1.58 -25.35
CA SER A 256 -18.61 -0.46 -24.51
C SER A 256 -19.96 -0.77 -23.83
N LYS A 257 -20.51 0.21 -23.09
CA LYS A 257 -21.89 0.11 -22.58
C LYS A 257 -22.93 0.08 -23.70
N GLU A 258 -22.70 0.78 -24.79
CA GLU A 258 -23.62 0.85 -25.93
C GLU A 258 -23.50 -0.41 -26.79
N PHE A 259 -22.29 -0.94 -26.98
CA PHE A 259 -22.06 -2.26 -27.60
C PHE A 259 -22.90 -3.37 -26.94
N LEU A 260 -22.95 -3.41 -25.60
CA LEU A 260 -23.71 -4.42 -24.87
C LEU A 260 -25.23 -4.25 -24.98
N LYS A 261 -25.74 -3.13 -25.49
CA LYS A 261 -27.17 -2.93 -25.76
C LYS A 261 -27.53 -3.21 -27.22
N ASP A 262 -26.52 -3.19 -28.09
CA ASP A 262 -26.66 -3.35 -29.52
C ASP A 262 -26.70 -4.85 -29.88
N GLY A 263 -27.85 -5.27 -30.43
CA GLY A 263 -28.08 -6.67 -30.81
C GLY A 263 -27.17 -7.13 -31.94
N TRP A 264 -26.85 -6.26 -32.89
CA TRP A 264 -25.98 -6.59 -34.02
C TRP A 264 -24.53 -6.76 -33.57
N CYS A 265 -24.07 -5.90 -32.67
CA CYS A 265 -22.75 -6.03 -32.04
C CYS A 265 -22.60 -7.35 -31.26
N LEU A 266 -23.62 -7.74 -30.48
CA LEU A 266 -23.61 -9.01 -29.74
C LEU A 266 -23.66 -10.23 -30.66
N GLU A 267 -24.37 -10.13 -31.78
CA GLU A 267 -24.43 -11.20 -32.78
C GLU A 267 -23.07 -11.33 -33.50
N ALA A 268 -22.47 -10.21 -33.92
CA ALA A 268 -21.12 -10.19 -34.48
C ALA A 268 -20.08 -10.80 -33.53
N PHE A 269 -20.16 -10.48 -32.22
CA PHE A 269 -19.29 -11.07 -31.21
C PHE A 269 -19.48 -12.59 -31.09
N THR A 270 -20.74 -13.04 -31.07
CA THR A 270 -21.09 -14.47 -30.95
C THR A 270 -20.61 -15.25 -32.17
N MET A 271 -20.80 -14.70 -33.36
CA MET A 271 -20.37 -15.28 -34.63
C MET A 271 -18.84 -15.35 -34.74
N ALA A 272 -18.15 -14.25 -34.40
CA ALA A 272 -16.69 -14.22 -34.37
C ALA A 272 -16.10 -15.19 -33.32
N GLN A 273 -16.75 -15.33 -32.17
CA GLN A 273 -16.38 -16.32 -31.16
C GLN A 273 -16.61 -17.75 -31.67
N GLY A 274 -17.70 -18.01 -32.39
CA GLY A 274 -17.95 -19.30 -33.05
C GLY A 274 -16.83 -19.68 -34.01
N ARG A 275 -16.50 -18.80 -34.96
CA ARG A 275 -15.39 -18.98 -35.90
C ARG A 275 -14.05 -19.25 -35.19
N MET A 276 -13.77 -18.48 -34.14
CA MET A 276 -12.56 -18.64 -33.31
C MET A 276 -12.46 -20.05 -32.70
N LEU A 277 -13.59 -20.60 -32.23
CA LEU A 277 -13.64 -21.92 -31.62
C LEU A 277 -13.57 -23.04 -32.67
N GLU A 278 -14.23 -22.87 -33.82
CA GLU A 278 -14.23 -23.83 -34.93
C GLU A 278 -12.84 -23.96 -35.57
N GLU A 279 -12.17 -22.83 -35.84
CA GLU A 279 -10.85 -22.82 -36.47
C GLU A 279 -9.69 -23.03 -35.47
N LEU A 280 -9.98 -23.06 -34.16
CA LEU A 280 -8.99 -23.16 -33.09
C LEU A 280 -7.86 -22.11 -33.21
N THR A 281 -8.19 -20.93 -33.74
CA THR A 281 -7.27 -19.81 -33.97
C THR A 281 -7.71 -18.61 -33.15
N ASN A 282 -6.79 -17.72 -32.76
CA ASN A 282 -7.15 -16.49 -32.04
C ASN A 282 -7.69 -15.44 -33.03
N PHE A 283 -8.92 -15.63 -33.50
CA PHE A 283 -9.56 -14.78 -34.50
C PHE A 283 -10.21 -13.51 -33.90
N LEU A 284 -10.74 -13.62 -32.68
CA LEU A 284 -11.46 -12.55 -31.99
C LEU A 284 -10.55 -11.83 -30.99
N VAL A 285 -10.49 -10.51 -31.10
CA VAL A 285 -9.87 -9.59 -30.15
C VAL A 285 -10.96 -8.75 -29.50
N MET A 286 -11.02 -8.77 -28.18
CA MET A 286 -11.97 -7.97 -27.41
C MET A 286 -11.24 -6.76 -26.81
N VAL A 287 -11.77 -5.56 -27.07
CA VAL A 287 -11.28 -4.29 -26.51
C VAL A 287 -12.38 -3.67 -25.66
N VAL A 288 -12.19 -3.60 -24.34
CA VAL A 288 -13.13 -2.99 -23.40
C VAL A 288 -12.87 -1.50 -23.30
N VAL A 289 -13.92 -0.70 -23.52
CA VAL A 289 -13.84 0.77 -23.53
C VAL A 289 -14.79 1.38 -22.50
N GLY A 290 -14.28 2.37 -21.77
CA GLY A 290 -15.02 3.10 -20.76
C GLY A 290 -15.19 2.32 -19.45
N LYS A 291 -15.91 2.94 -18.49
CA LYS A 291 -16.11 2.38 -17.16
C LYS A 291 -17.20 1.31 -17.18
N LEU A 292 -16.82 0.09 -17.54
CA LEU A 292 -17.66 -1.10 -17.53
C LEU A 292 -17.41 -1.92 -16.26
N ALA A 293 -18.46 -2.11 -15.46
CA ALA A 293 -18.37 -2.96 -14.29
C ALA A 293 -18.39 -4.44 -14.68
N HIS A 294 -17.69 -5.29 -13.94
CA HIS A 294 -17.53 -6.71 -14.25
C HIS A 294 -18.88 -7.42 -14.45
N TYR A 295 -19.89 -7.13 -13.63
CA TYR A 295 -21.22 -7.73 -13.75
C TYR A 295 -21.91 -7.46 -15.09
N GLN A 296 -21.62 -6.32 -15.74
CA GLN A 296 -22.19 -5.98 -17.05
C GLN A 296 -21.64 -6.89 -18.15
N LEU A 297 -20.35 -7.23 -18.09
CA LEU A 297 -19.70 -8.17 -19.01
C LEU A 297 -20.22 -9.59 -18.80
N MET A 298 -20.55 -9.98 -17.56
CA MET A 298 -21.05 -11.31 -17.22
C MET A 298 -22.52 -11.55 -17.62
N LYS A 299 -23.24 -10.48 -17.99
CA LYS A 299 -24.65 -10.54 -18.36
C LYS A 299 -24.90 -11.35 -19.64
N TYR A 300 -24.03 -11.20 -20.64
CA TYR A 300 -24.19 -11.83 -21.95
C TYR A 300 -23.31 -13.07 -22.06
N HIS A 301 -23.88 -14.18 -22.54
CA HIS A 301 -23.24 -15.49 -22.52
C HIS A 301 -21.90 -15.51 -23.29
N ALA A 302 -21.90 -15.09 -24.55
CA ALA A 302 -20.71 -15.11 -25.41
C ALA A 302 -19.55 -14.27 -24.82
N VAL A 303 -19.88 -13.04 -24.40
CA VAL A 303 -18.92 -12.12 -23.74
C VAL A 303 -18.40 -12.71 -22.43
N ARG A 304 -19.28 -13.24 -21.57
CA ARG A 304 -18.90 -13.90 -20.32
C ARG A 304 -17.92 -15.04 -20.55
N VAL A 305 -18.22 -15.93 -21.50
CA VAL A 305 -17.36 -17.07 -21.81
C VAL A 305 -16.00 -16.62 -22.32
N PHE A 306 -15.96 -15.56 -23.14
CA PHE A 306 -14.70 -14.98 -23.61
C PHE A 306 -13.87 -14.42 -22.43
N VAL A 307 -14.48 -13.55 -21.62
CA VAL A 307 -13.83 -12.88 -20.48
C VAL A 307 -13.28 -13.88 -19.46
N GLN A 308 -13.95 -15.02 -19.25
CA GLN A 308 -13.50 -16.05 -18.31
C GLN A 308 -12.32 -16.88 -18.83
N ARG A 309 -12.16 -17.01 -20.15
CA ARG A 309 -11.22 -17.97 -20.76
C ARG A 309 -10.07 -17.32 -21.51
N ARG A 310 -10.19 -16.05 -21.88
CA ARG A 310 -9.28 -15.36 -22.80
C ARG A 310 -8.87 -14.00 -22.27
N GLU A 311 -7.67 -13.59 -22.66
CA GLU A 311 -7.19 -12.24 -22.43
C GLU A 311 -7.94 -11.26 -23.35
N TYR A 312 -8.39 -10.15 -22.79
CA TYR A 312 -8.95 -9.01 -23.52
C TYR A 312 -8.15 -7.75 -23.21
N LEU A 313 -8.21 -6.78 -24.10
CA LEU A 313 -7.55 -5.49 -23.91
C LEU A 313 -8.51 -4.53 -23.23
N THR A 314 -8.00 -3.73 -22.29
CA THR A 314 -8.77 -2.64 -21.69
C THR A 314 -8.17 -1.33 -22.16
N TRP A 315 -9.01 -0.40 -22.59
CA TRP A 315 -8.57 0.93 -22.95
C TRP A 315 -7.97 1.64 -21.72
N PRO A 316 -6.73 2.15 -21.79
CA PRO A 316 -6.07 2.75 -20.65
C PRO A 316 -6.71 4.08 -20.23
N GLU A 317 -6.83 4.30 -18.91
CA GLU A 317 -7.26 5.60 -18.36
C GLU A 317 -6.09 6.62 -18.32
N ASP A 318 -4.85 6.14 -18.19
CA ASP A 318 -3.65 6.98 -18.21
C ASP A 318 -3.12 7.11 -19.65
N PRO A 319 -2.99 8.34 -20.20
CA PRO A 319 -2.40 8.57 -21.52
C PRO A 319 -0.99 8.00 -21.69
N GLN A 320 -0.23 7.82 -20.61
CA GLN A 320 1.12 7.23 -20.65
C GLN A 320 1.12 5.77 -21.12
N ASP A 321 0.00 5.06 -20.96
CA ASP A 321 -0.13 3.64 -21.30
C ASP A 321 -0.72 3.42 -22.71
N LEU A 322 -1.09 4.49 -23.42
CA LEU A 322 -1.70 4.40 -24.76
C LEU A 322 -0.78 3.74 -25.78
N GLU A 323 0.50 4.09 -25.80
CA GLU A 323 1.47 3.51 -26.74
C GLU A 323 1.59 1.99 -26.54
N TRP A 324 1.66 1.55 -25.28
CA TRP A 324 1.68 0.13 -24.93
C TRP A 324 0.40 -0.60 -25.37
N PHE A 325 -0.75 0.05 -25.19
CA PHE A 325 -2.03 -0.48 -25.66
C PHE A 325 -2.03 -0.70 -27.17
N TYR A 326 -1.60 0.28 -27.97
CA TYR A 326 -1.56 0.14 -29.43
C TYR A 326 -0.61 -0.96 -29.87
N GLU A 327 0.58 -1.07 -29.28
CA GLU A 327 1.51 -2.17 -29.57
C GLU A 327 0.88 -3.54 -29.30
N ARG A 328 0.19 -3.68 -28.17
CA ARG A 328 -0.49 -4.93 -27.82
C ARG A 328 -1.62 -5.25 -28.81
N LEU A 329 -2.40 -4.25 -29.21
CA LEU A 329 -3.49 -4.40 -30.17
C LEU A 329 -2.95 -4.78 -31.56
N VAL A 330 -1.98 -4.04 -32.09
CA VAL A 330 -1.30 -4.31 -33.37
C VAL A 330 -0.68 -5.72 -33.35
N SER A 331 -0.03 -6.10 -32.25
CA SER A 331 0.54 -7.44 -32.08
C SER A 331 -0.52 -8.54 -32.11
N GLN A 332 -1.68 -8.34 -31.48
CA GLN A 332 -2.78 -9.31 -31.54
C GLN A 332 -3.39 -9.40 -32.94
N ILE A 333 -3.46 -8.28 -33.67
CA ILE A 333 -3.97 -8.26 -35.04
C ILE A 333 -3.03 -9.03 -35.99
N LEU A 334 -1.71 -8.82 -35.86
CA LEU A 334 -0.69 -9.45 -36.72
C LEU A 334 -0.39 -10.91 -36.36
N LYS A 335 -0.73 -11.38 -35.16
CA LYS A 335 -0.40 -12.74 -34.72
C LYS A 335 -1.27 -13.77 -35.43
N ASP A 336 -0.67 -14.51 -36.36
CA ASP A 336 -1.23 -15.75 -36.90
C ASP A 336 -1.03 -16.89 -35.89
N THR A 337 -1.93 -16.95 -34.90
CA THR A 337 -1.94 -18.06 -33.96
C THR A 337 -2.91 -19.12 -34.48
N LYS A 338 -2.42 -20.02 -35.36
CA LYS A 338 -2.96 -21.39 -35.35
C LYS A 338 -2.70 -21.90 -33.94
N GLY A 339 -3.76 -22.12 -33.16
CA GLY A 339 -3.65 -22.37 -31.73
C GLY A 339 -2.57 -23.41 -31.45
N LYS A 340 -1.66 -23.11 -30.51
CA LYS A 340 -1.06 -24.21 -29.74
C LYS A 340 -2.25 -25.05 -29.27
N LYS A 341 -2.27 -26.32 -29.64
CA LYS A 341 -3.22 -27.30 -29.07
C LYS A 341 -3.35 -26.96 -27.60
N PHE A 342 -4.56 -26.65 -27.16
CA PHE A 342 -4.87 -26.79 -25.75
C PHE A 342 -4.52 -28.25 -25.47
N ASP A 343 -3.45 -28.48 -24.70
CA ASP A 343 -3.29 -29.76 -24.06
C ASP A 343 -4.61 -29.98 -23.33
N GLU A 344 -5.35 -31.00 -23.79
CA GLU A 344 -6.47 -31.54 -23.04
C GLU A 344 -5.97 -31.72 -21.62
N ASP A 345 -6.60 -30.98 -20.71
CA ASP A 345 -6.49 -31.26 -19.30
C ASP A 345 -6.78 -32.75 -19.17
N LYS A 346 -5.76 -33.48 -18.72
CA LYS A 346 -5.74 -34.93 -18.68
C LYS A 346 -6.78 -35.34 -17.64
N LEU A 347 -8.03 -35.45 -18.04
CA LEU A 347 -9.05 -36.16 -17.29
C LEU A 347 -8.55 -37.60 -17.21
N GLU A 348 -8.12 -37.99 -16.02
CA GLU A 348 -7.96 -39.39 -15.67
C GLU A 348 -9.20 -40.15 -16.15
N PRO A 349 -9.05 -41.26 -16.89
CA PRO A 349 -10.18 -42.09 -17.24
C PRO A 349 -10.79 -42.61 -15.95
N ALA A 350 -12.04 -42.22 -15.71
CA ALA A 350 -12.89 -42.83 -14.70
C ALA A 350 -12.85 -44.35 -14.89
N GLN A 351 -12.55 -45.07 -13.81
CA GLN A 351 -12.63 -46.52 -13.77
C GLN A 351 -14.05 -46.97 -14.15
N PRO A 352 -14.21 -48.04 -14.94
CA PRO A 352 -15.52 -48.55 -15.31
C PRO A 352 -16.13 -49.27 -14.10
N ASP A 353 -17.03 -48.61 -13.38
CA ASP A 353 -17.90 -49.27 -12.41
C ASP A 353 -19.08 -49.95 -13.14
N VAL A 354 -18.93 -51.27 -13.26
CA VAL A 354 -19.93 -52.35 -13.19
C VAL A 354 -21.37 -52.05 -13.68
N GLN A 355 -21.75 -52.73 -14.76
CA GLN A 355 -23.12 -52.89 -15.27
C GLN A 355 -24.10 -53.42 -14.21
N PRO A 356 -25.37 -52.96 -14.20
CA PRO A 356 -26.44 -53.65 -13.47
C PRO A 356 -26.81 -54.94 -14.21
N GLN A 357 -26.66 -56.09 -13.55
CA GLN A 357 -27.18 -57.37 -14.03
C GLN A 357 -28.71 -57.43 -13.89
N MET A 358 -29.32 -57.99 -14.94
CA MET A 358 -30.73 -58.31 -15.07
C MET A 358 -31.10 -59.53 -14.19
N GLU A 359 -32.07 -59.32 -13.31
CA GLU A 359 -33.18 -60.21 -12.95
C GLU A 359 -32.90 -61.70 -12.63
N LYS A 360 -33.08 -62.07 -11.35
CA LYS A 360 -33.57 -63.40 -10.94
C LYS A 360 -34.84 -63.21 -10.13
N GLY A 361 -35.92 -63.83 -10.60
CA GLY A 361 -37.25 -63.76 -10.02
C GLY A 361 -37.33 -64.24 -8.58
N ILE A 362 -38.25 -63.64 -7.85
CA ILE A 362 -38.83 -64.20 -6.63
C ILE A 362 -40.34 -64.24 -6.83
N GLN A 363 -40.88 -65.42 -6.62
CA GLN A 363 -42.26 -65.85 -6.80
C GLN A 363 -43.25 -65.03 -5.94
N LEU A 364 -44.42 -64.79 -6.52
CA LEU A 364 -45.62 -64.37 -5.81
C LEU A 364 -46.12 -65.54 -4.93
N GLU A 365 -46.31 -65.33 -3.63
CA GLU A 365 -47.24 -66.16 -2.86
C GLU A 365 -48.02 -65.35 -1.83
N ASN A 366 -49.33 -65.62 -1.84
CA ASN A 366 -50.44 -64.97 -1.14
C ASN A 366 -50.31 -64.92 0.38
N ILE A 367 -50.67 -63.77 0.98
CA ILE A 367 -51.52 -63.63 2.19
C ILE A 367 -52.12 -62.22 2.08
N GLY A 368 -53.42 -61.92 2.08
CA GLY A 368 -54.58 -62.50 2.74
C GLY A 368 -55.39 -61.29 3.25
N ALA A 369 -56.70 -61.27 2.99
CA ALA A 369 -57.60 -60.14 3.15
C ALA A 369 -57.67 -59.53 4.57
N VAL A 370 -57.96 -58.23 4.63
CA VAL A 370 -58.48 -57.56 5.82
C VAL A 370 -60.02 -57.55 5.74
N PRO A 371 -60.74 -57.98 6.80
CA PRO A 371 -62.19 -57.99 6.82
C PRO A 371 -62.82 -56.68 7.32
N ILE A 372 -63.94 -56.34 6.66
CA ILE A 372 -65.07 -55.41 6.96
C ILE A 372 -64.74 -53.92 7.06
#